data_AF-A0A5K1ADS4-F1
#
_entry.id   AF-A0A5K1ADS4-F1
#
_cell.length_a   1.000
_cell.length_b   1.000
_cell.length_c   1.000
_cell.angle_alpha   90.00
_cell.angle_beta   90.00
_cell.angle_gamma   90.00
#
_symmetry.space_group_name_H-M   'P 1'
#
loop_
_entity.id
_entity.type
_entity.pdbx_description
1 polymer ?
#
loop_
_entity_poly.entity_id
_entity_poly.type
_entity_poly.pdbx_seq_one_letter_code
_entity_poly.pdbx_strand_id
1 'polypeptide(L)'
;ATMEEEVVRRLNHIRSLVQRAEVSYFDFLNRVGMEEEKLRSKGAWDVPHPWLNLFVPSFSITTFKDLLLQNISPTTFEGPLLIYPIRPD
;
A
#
# COMPACT_ATOMS: atom_id res chain seq x y z
N ALA A 1 9.03 20.58 17.98
CA ALA A 1 8.79 19.46 17.06
C ALA A 1 7.74 19.91 16.06
N THR A 2 7.90 19.58 14.78
CA THR A 2 6.86 19.81 13.78
C THR A 2 5.63 18.94 14.08
N MET A 3 4.44 19.32 13.58
CA MET A 3 3.22 18.51 13.74
C MET A 3 3.43 17.06 13.27
N GLU A 4 4.14 16.90 12.16
CA GLU A 4 4.51 15.60 11.61
C GLU A 4 5.36 14.78 12.57
N GLU A 5 6.43 15.35 13.12
CA GLU A 5 7.29 14.68 14.11
C GLU A 5 6.50 14.22 15.33
N GLU A 6 5.54 15.03 15.80
CA GLU A 6 4.71 14.68 16.94
C GLU A 6 3.77 13.51 16.64
N VAL A 7 3.14 13.51 15.46
CA VAL A 7 2.29 12.40 15.00
C VAL A 7 3.11 11.12 14.86
N VAL A 8 4.24 11.18 14.16
CA VAL A 8 5.12 10.02 13.95
C VAL A 8 5.62 9.48 15.29
N ARG A 9 5.95 10.35 16.25
CA ARG A 9 6.37 9.94 17.60
C ARG A 9 5.32 9.09 18.32
N ARG A 10 4.03 9.27 18.04
CA ARG A 10 2.94 8.51 18.69
C ARG A 10 2.68 7.13 18.07
N LEU A 11 3.28 6.83 16.91
CA LEU A 11 3.12 5.55 16.22
C LEU A 11 4.06 4.47 16.76
N ASN A 12 3.62 3.21 16.69
CA ASN A 12 4.40 2.03 17.09
C ASN A 12 5.07 1.34 15.88
N HIS A 13 5.92 2.07 15.15
CA HIS A 13 6.69 1.55 14.01
C HIS A 13 8.17 1.38 14.37
N ILE A 14 8.91 0.68 13.51
CA ILE A 14 10.38 0.57 13.63
C ILE A 14 10.99 1.93 13.26
N ARG A 15 11.49 2.66 14.27
CA ARG A 15 11.96 4.04 14.15
C ARG A 15 13.05 4.24 13.09
N SER A 16 13.92 3.26 12.90
CA SER A 16 15.02 3.33 11.93
C SER A 16 14.57 3.21 10.47
N LEU A 17 13.31 2.86 10.21
CA LEU A 17 12.76 2.68 8.85
C LEU A 17 11.93 3.87 8.36
N VAL A 18 11.92 4.99 9.09
CA VAL A 18 11.19 6.19 8.67
C VAL A 18 11.89 6.82 7.46
N GLN A 19 11.11 7.07 6.40
CA GLN A 19 11.55 7.75 5.19
C GLN A 19 10.64 8.95 4.92
N ARG A 20 11.21 10.02 4.36
CA ARG A 20 10.50 11.25 4.01
C ARG A 20 10.97 11.73 2.65
N ALA A 21 10.02 12.22 1.85
CA ALA A 21 10.28 12.92 0.61
C ALA A 21 9.39 14.18 0.55
N GLU A 22 9.97 15.29 0.12
CA GLU A 22 9.22 16.52 -0.15
C GLU A 22 8.95 16.60 -1.64
N VAL A 23 7.67 16.70 -2.00
CA VAL A 23 7.20 16.71 -3.39
C VAL A 23 6.06 17.72 -3.51
N SER A 24 5.77 18.15 -4.74
CA SER A 24 4.59 18.98 -4.97
C SER A 24 3.30 18.19 -4.71
N TYR A 25 2.22 18.90 -4.43
CA TYR A 25 0.91 18.29 -4.26
C TYR A 25 0.50 17.48 -5.51
N PHE A 26 0.78 18.00 -6.70
CA PHE A 26 0.48 17.33 -7.96
C PHE A 26 1.30 16.04 -8.13
N ASP A 27 2.59 16.08 -7.86
CA ASP A 27 3.46 14.90 -7.99
C ASP A 27 3.02 13.78 -7.04
N PHE A 28 2.56 14.12 -5.83
CA PHE A 28 2.01 13.13 -4.91
C PHE A 28 0.72 12.49 -5.45
N LEU A 29 -0.21 13.28 -6.00
CA LEU A 29 -1.45 12.76 -6.59
C LEU A 29 -1.17 11.91 -7.83
N ASN A 30 -0.22 12.32 -8.68
CA ASN A 30 0.14 11.64 -9.92
C ASN A 30 1.21 10.54 -9.76
N ARG A 31 1.58 10.18 -8.52
CA ARG A 31 2.70 9.25 -8.26
C ARG A 31 2.61 7.89 -8.96
N VAL A 32 1.39 7.41 -9.24
CA VAL A 32 1.16 6.13 -9.93
C VAL A 32 1.41 6.24 -11.44
N GLY A 33 1.26 7.44 -12.02
CA GLY A 33 1.51 7.66 -13.45
C GLY A 33 2.96 7.38 -13.86
N MET A 34 3.93 7.71 -13.00
CA MET A 34 5.34 7.36 -13.23
C MET A 34 5.57 5.84 -13.25
N GLU A 35 4.87 5.09 -12.39
CA GLU A 35 4.97 3.63 -12.38
C GLU A 35 4.26 3.00 -13.58
N GLU A 36 3.15 3.58 -14.04
CA GLU A 36 2.52 3.19 -15.31
C GLU A 36 3.50 3.31 -16.48
N GLU A 37 4.14 4.46 -16.68
CA GLU A 37 5.09 4.68 -17.78
C GLU A 37 6.24 3.65 -17.77
N LYS A 38 6.77 3.36 -16.57
CA LYS A 38 7.83 2.38 -16.34
C LYS A 38 7.37 0.94 -16.59
N LEU A 39 6.12 0.61 -16.30
CA LEU A 39 5.55 -0.71 -16.64
C LEU A 39 5.31 -0.84 -18.14
N ARG A 40 4.82 0.23 -18.79
CA ARG A 40 4.65 0.29 -20.26
C ARG A 40 5.99 0.11 -20.98
N SER A 41 7.05 0.77 -20.53
CA SER A 41 8.39 0.62 -21.13
C SER A 41 8.95 -0.80 -21.02
N LYS A 42 8.42 -1.62 -20.09
CA LYS A 42 8.79 -3.03 -19.89
C LYS A 42 7.82 -4.01 -20.54
N GLY A 43 6.75 -3.53 -21.18
CA GLY A 43 5.67 -4.38 -21.71
C GLY A 43 4.84 -5.08 -20.62
N ALA A 44 4.94 -4.64 -19.36
CA ALA A 44 4.27 -5.24 -18.21
C ALA A 44 2.97 -4.53 -17.84
N TRP A 45 2.55 -3.54 -18.64
CA TRP A 45 1.30 -2.81 -18.41
C TRP A 45 0.12 -3.42 -19.16
N ASP A 46 0.26 -3.77 -20.43
CA ASP A 46 -0.84 -4.31 -21.24
C ASP A 46 -0.96 -5.85 -21.08
N VAL A 47 -0.99 -6.32 -19.83
CA VAL A 47 -1.10 -7.73 -19.44
C VAL A 47 -2.39 -7.98 -18.64
N PRO A 48 -2.85 -9.25 -18.49
CA PRO A 48 -3.96 -9.55 -17.60
C PRO A 48 -3.64 -9.21 -16.13
N HIS A 49 -4.55 -8.46 -15.49
CA HIS A 49 -4.42 -8.04 -14.09
C HIS A 49 -5.51 -8.69 -13.22
N PRO A 50 -5.24 -9.85 -12.59
CA PRO A 50 -6.22 -10.55 -11.77
C PRO A 50 -6.36 -9.91 -10.37
N TRP A 51 -6.78 -8.65 -10.31
CA TRP A 51 -6.93 -7.92 -9.06
C TRP A 51 -8.10 -8.43 -8.22
N LEU A 52 -7.91 -8.46 -6.90
CA LEU A 52 -8.93 -8.77 -5.92
C LEU A 52 -9.12 -7.56 -5.00
N ASN A 53 -10.31 -6.94 -5.05
CA ASN A 53 -10.67 -5.78 -4.23
C ASN A 53 -11.81 -6.17 -3.28
N LEU A 54 -11.62 -5.98 -1.97
CA LEU A 54 -12.56 -6.45 -0.94
C LEU A 54 -12.76 -5.39 0.14
N PHE A 55 -13.98 -5.31 0.66
CA PHE A 55 -14.24 -4.70 1.95
C PHE A 55 -14.27 -5.80 3.02
N VAL A 56 -13.48 -5.62 4.07
CA VAL A 56 -13.40 -6.56 5.20
C VAL A 56 -13.88 -5.85 6.46
N PRO A 57 -14.88 -6.39 7.19
CA PRO A 57 -15.29 -5.81 8.45
C PRO A 57 -14.14 -5.70 9.44
N SER A 58 -14.10 -4.60 10.21
CA SER A 58 -12.99 -4.35 11.15
C SER A 58 -12.82 -5.45 12.19
N PHE A 59 -13.91 -6.10 12.63
CA PHE A 59 -13.86 -7.19 13.60
C PHE A 59 -13.26 -8.49 13.03
N SER A 60 -13.18 -8.65 11.71
CA SER A 60 -12.67 -9.86 11.05
C SER A 60 -11.31 -9.66 10.37
N ILE A 61 -10.73 -8.46 10.40
CA ILE A 61 -9.48 -8.15 9.68
C ILE A 61 -8.30 -9.02 10.13
N THR A 62 -8.21 -9.36 11.43
CA THR A 62 -7.15 -10.24 11.94
C THR A 62 -7.28 -11.65 11.36
N THR A 63 -8.48 -12.23 11.42
CA THR A 63 -8.77 -13.56 10.86
C THR A 63 -8.54 -13.58 9.35
N PHE A 64 -8.98 -12.54 8.64
CA PHE A 64 -8.77 -12.42 7.20
C PHE A 64 -7.28 -12.35 6.85
N LYS A 65 -6.50 -11.52 7.56
CA LYS A 65 -5.05 -11.40 7.37
C LYS A 65 -4.34 -12.72 7.62
N ASP A 66 -4.70 -13.45 8.68
CA ASP A 66 -4.09 -14.76 8.98
C ASP A 66 -4.41 -15.80 7.90
N LEU A 67 -5.66 -15.86 7.44
CA LEU A 67 -6.06 -16.73 6.33
C LEU A 67 -5.35 -16.35 5.02
N LEU A 68 -5.26 -15.06 4.71
CA LEU A 68 -4.56 -14.57 3.52
C LEU A 68 -3.10 -15.02 3.53
N LEU A 69 -2.38 -14.80 4.63
CA LEU A 69 -0.97 -15.16 4.76
C LEU A 69 -0.72 -16.67 4.76
N GLN A 70 -1.68 -17.47 5.24
CA GLN A 70 -1.58 -18.94 5.20
C GLN A 70 -1.83 -19.51 3.80
N ASN A 71 -2.64 -18.83 2.97
CA ASN A 71 -3.07 -19.35 1.67
C ASN A 71 -2.39 -18.65 0.48
N ILE A 72 -1.70 -17.52 0.69
CA ILE A 72 -0.93 -16.89 -0.38
C ILE A 72 0.23 -17.81 -0.77
N SER A 73 0.48 -17.92 -2.08
CA SER A 73 1.56 -18.74 -2.60
C SER A 73 2.90 -18.33 -1.96
N PRO A 74 3.78 -19.28 -1.61
CA PRO A 74 5.14 -18.97 -1.17
C PRO A 74 5.98 -18.36 -2.30
N THR A 75 5.50 -18.40 -3.54
CA THR A 75 6.12 -17.73 -4.70
C THR A 75 5.86 -16.22 -4.65
N THR A 76 6.84 -15.46 -5.10
CA THR A 76 6.71 -14.01 -5.29
C THR A 76 5.51 -13.70 -6.20
N PHE A 77 4.63 -12.80 -5.76
CA PHE A 77 3.58 -12.23 -6.61
C PHE A 77 4.01 -10.86 -7.11
N GLU A 78 3.54 -10.47 -8.29
CA GLU A 78 3.79 -9.16 -8.87
C GLU A 78 2.66 -8.20 -8.50
N GLY A 79 3.03 -7.00 -8.03
CA GLY A 79 2.10 -5.94 -7.65
C GLY A 79 1.99 -5.71 -6.15
N PRO A 80 1.29 -4.63 -5.74
CA PRO A 80 1.15 -4.26 -4.33
C PRO A 80 0.00 -5.02 -3.64
N LEU A 81 0.15 -5.28 -2.34
CA LEU A 81 -0.95 -5.62 -1.44
C LEU A 81 -1.34 -4.37 -0.64
N LEU A 82 -2.55 -3.86 -0.84
CA LEU A 82 -3.05 -2.65 -0.16
C LEU A 82 -4.00 -3.03 0.99
N ILE A 83 -3.69 -2.58 2.20
CA ILE A 83 -4.53 -2.78 3.39
C ILE A 83 -4.58 -1.47 4.17
N TYR A 84 -5.77 -0.89 4.30
CA TYR A 84 -6.00 0.32 5.10
C TYR A 84 -7.44 0.36 5.60
N PRO A 85 -7.69 0.91 6.80
CA PRO A 85 -9.05 1.09 7.29
C PRO A 85 -9.74 2.25 6.57
N ILE A 86 -11.04 2.11 6.35
CA ILE A 86 -11.93 3.20 5.98
C ILE A 86 -12.92 3.43 7.11
N ARG A 87 -13.30 4.70 7.33
CA ARG A 87 -14.34 5.03 8.30
C ARG A 87 -15.70 4.89 7.58
N PRO A 88 -16.63 4.06 8.08
CA PRO A 88 -18.00 4.10 7.58
C PRO A 88 -18.59 5.47 7.96
N ASP A 89 -19.22 6.11 6.99
CA ASP A 89 -19.98 7.34 7.17
C ASP A 89 -21.24 7.15 8.02
#